data_AF-A0A954ZAH6-F1
#
_entry.id   AF-A0A954ZAH6-F1
#
_cell.length_a   1.000
_cell.length_b   1.000
_cell.length_c   1.000
_cell.angle_alpha   90.00
_cell.angle_beta   90.00
_cell.angle_gamma   90.00
#
_symmetry.space_group_name_H-M   'P 1'
#
loop_
_entity.id
_entity.type
_entity.pdbx_description
1 polymer ?
#
loop_
_entity_poly.entity_id
_entity_poly.type
_entity_poly.pdbx_seq_one_letter_code
_entity_poly.pdbx_strand_id
1 'polypeptide(L)'
;MISSFGSFIARLTENIAFLLSSAAIILAFAALANAQATSEHQVVNVDQPDIRRTDVVSYNFSSDDNELLDQVQRGCFNYLWNEVGDGGLLAKDRRTTEVASLAGVGFQLASLPIGVERGWITRDEGRRRAATILNTLVAASNNRRDGVFLHFVNAKDA
;
A
#
# COMPACT_ATOMS: atom_id res chain seq x y z
N MET A 1 -45.43 -12.51 57.87
CA MET A 1 -44.03 -12.05 57.78
C MET A 1 -43.04 -13.08 57.23
N ILE A 2 -43.37 -14.37 57.07
CA ILE A 2 -42.43 -15.40 56.60
C ILE A 2 -42.33 -15.49 55.06
N SER A 3 -43.36 -15.11 54.30
CA SER A 3 -43.37 -15.23 52.82
C SER A 3 -42.44 -14.25 52.09
N SER A 4 -42.19 -13.06 52.64
CA SER A 4 -41.35 -12.04 52.00
C SER A 4 -39.86 -12.32 52.11
N PHE A 5 -39.42 -13.03 53.16
CA PHE A 5 -38.01 -13.37 53.38
C PHE A 5 -37.56 -14.48 52.42
N GLY A 6 -38.42 -15.47 52.16
CA GLY A 6 -38.15 -16.53 51.18
C GLY A 6 -37.98 -16.01 49.76
N SER A 7 -38.79 -15.03 49.33
CA SER A 7 -38.67 -14.43 47.99
C SER A 7 -37.39 -13.58 47.84
N PHE A 8 -36.93 -12.94 48.92
CA PHE A 8 -35.66 -12.20 48.94
C PHE A 8 -34.45 -13.15 48.80
N ILE A 9 -34.43 -14.25 49.55
CA ILE A 9 -33.36 -15.26 49.46
C ILE A 9 -33.35 -15.93 48.08
N ALA A 10 -34.51 -16.27 47.51
CA ALA A 10 -34.60 -16.84 46.17
C ALA A 10 -34.03 -15.89 45.09
N ARG A 11 -34.39 -14.60 45.14
CA ARG A 11 -33.86 -13.58 44.22
C ARG A 11 -32.36 -13.32 44.42
N LEU A 12 -31.86 -13.40 45.66
CA LEU A 12 -30.44 -13.27 45.97
C LEU A 12 -29.64 -14.46 45.41
N THR A 13 -30.16 -15.67 45.52
CA THR A 13 -29.52 -16.87 44.93
C THR A 13 -29.52 -16.85 43.41
N GLU A 14 -30.59 -16.38 42.77
CA GLU A 14 -30.66 -16.25 41.30
C GLU A 14 -29.67 -15.20 40.77
N ASN A 15 -29.54 -14.05 41.44
CA ASN A 15 -28.60 -13.00 41.03
C ASN A 15 -27.13 -13.41 41.21
N ILE A 16 -26.80 -14.16 42.28
CA ILE A 16 -25.46 -14.70 42.49
C ILE A 16 -25.15 -15.79 41.46
N ALA A 17 -26.11 -16.66 41.14
CA ALA A 17 -25.96 -17.66 40.08
C ALA A 17 -25.73 -17.01 38.70
N PHE A 18 -26.41 -15.90 38.40
CA PHE A 18 -26.23 -15.17 37.14
C PHE A 18 -24.85 -14.49 37.05
N LEU A 19 -24.37 -13.90 38.15
CA LEU A 19 -23.03 -13.30 38.24
C LEU A 19 -21.90 -14.35 38.11
N LEU A 20 -22.07 -15.52 38.74
CA LEU A 20 -21.09 -16.62 38.62
C LEU A 20 -21.09 -17.24 37.22
N SER A 21 -22.26 -17.36 36.58
CA SER A 21 -22.38 -17.84 35.20
C SER A 21 -21.73 -16.90 34.19
N SER A 22 -21.92 -15.58 34.35
CA SER A 22 -21.34 -14.59 33.44
C SER A 22 -19.82 -14.43 33.59
N ALA A 23 -19.27 -14.56 34.79
CA ALA A 23 -17.82 -14.61 35.00
C ALA A 23 -17.16 -15.84 34.36
N ALA A 24 -17.82 -17.02 34.44
CA ALA A 24 -17.34 -18.25 33.79
C ALA A 24 -17.36 -18.13 32.26
N ILE A 25 -18.37 -17.46 31.69
CA ILE A 25 -18.44 -17.18 30.25
C ILE A 25 -17.30 -16.26 29.81
N ILE A 26 -17.02 -15.18 30.54
CA ILE A 26 -15.93 -14.25 30.20
C ILE A 26 -14.57 -14.96 30.26
N LEU A 27 -14.32 -15.78 31.28
CA LEU A 27 -13.10 -16.59 31.39
C LEU A 27 -12.99 -17.63 30.26
N ALA A 28 -14.09 -18.28 29.88
CA ALA A 28 -14.12 -19.22 28.77
C ALA A 28 -13.84 -18.54 27.43
N PHE A 29 -14.38 -17.33 27.20
CA PHE A 29 -14.09 -16.54 25.99
C PHE A 29 -12.64 -16.05 25.94
N ALA A 30 -12.08 -15.61 27.08
CA ALA A 30 -10.67 -15.23 27.16
C ALA A 30 -9.74 -16.43 26.89
N ALA A 31 -10.05 -17.60 27.46
CA ALA A 31 -9.32 -18.83 27.20
C ALA A 31 -9.43 -19.28 25.74
N LEU A 32 -10.60 -19.14 25.11
CA LEU A 32 -10.81 -19.46 23.70
C LEU A 32 -10.06 -18.50 22.77
N ALA A 33 -10.07 -17.19 23.06
CA ALA A 33 -9.30 -16.21 22.32
C ALA A 33 -7.78 -16.47 22.43
N ASN A 34 -7.30 -16.84 23.61
CA ASN A 34 -5.90 -17.18 23.82
C ASN A 34 -5.51 -18.51 23.14
N ALA A 35 -6.42 -19.49 23.10
CA ALA A 35 -6.23 -20.76 22.38
C ALA A 35 -6.19 -20.58 20.86
N GLN A 36 -6.90 -19.60 20.31
CA GLN A 36 -6.82 -19.26 18.88
C GLN A 36 -5.54 -18.49 18.52
N ALA A 37 -4.99 -17.70 19.45
CA ALA A 37 -3.72 -16.99 19.25
C ALA A 37 -2.50 -17.93 19.28
N THR A 38 -2.63 -19.13 19.85
CA THR A 38 -1.58 -20.15 19.93
C THR A 38 -1.68 -21.24 18.87
N SER A 39 -2.44 -21.04 17.78
CA SER A 39 -2.33 -21.97 16.66
C SER A 39 -0.94 -21.79 16.05
N GLU A 40 -0.03 -22.69 16.42
CA GLU A 40 1.23 -22.86 15.73
C GLU A 40 0.90 -23.03 14.25
N HIS A 41 1.32 -22.08 13.43
CA HIS A 41 1.29 -22.22 11.99
C HIS A 41 2.22 -23.38 11.67
N GLN A 42 1.64 -24.58 11.53
CA GLN A 42 2.36 -25.76 11.12
C GLN A 42 2.83 -25.52 9.69
N VAL A 43 4.09 -25.11 9.57
CA VAL A 43 4.79 -25.01 8.29
C VAL A 43 4.85 -26.44 7.75
N VAL A 44 3.96 -26.75 6.82
CA VAL A 44 4.08 -27.96 6.00
C VAL A 44 5.38 -27.77 5.22
N ASN A 45 6.39 -28.60 5.53
CA ASN A 45 7.59 -28.70 4.71
C ASN A 45 7.17 -29.36 3.39
N VAL A 46 6.63 -28.56 2.49
CA VAL A 46 6.59 -28.91 1.08
C VAL A 46 8.05 -29.06 0.71
N ASP A 47 8.46 -30.25 0.22
CA ASP A 47 9.74 -30.40 -0.47
C ASP A 47 9.70 -29.47 -1.67
N GLN A 48 10.11 -28.23 -1.41
CA GLN A 48 10.32 -27.21 -2.39
C GLN A 48 11.46 -27.76 -3.24
N PRO A 49 11.29 -27.91 -4.56
CA PRO A 49 12.45 -28.18 -5.40
C PRO A 49 13.50 -27.14 -5.03
N ASP A 50 14.74 -27.58 -4.81
CA ASP A 50 15.86 -26.71 -4.46
C ASP A 50 16.13 -25.77 -5.65
N ILE A 51 15.29 -24.75 -5.79
CA ILE A 51 15.53 -23.58 -6.60
C ILE A 51 16.24 -22.59 -5.68
N ARG A 52 17.32 -23.04 -5.02
CA ARG A 52 18.46 -22.17 -4.79
C ARG A 52 18.95 -21.74 -6.18
N ARG A 53 18.37 -20.65 -6.70
CA ARG A 53 19.10 -19.73 -7.59
C ARG A 53 20.30 -19.20 -6.80
N THR A 54 21.33 -20.02 -6.64
CA THR A 54 22.60 -19.62 -6.01
C THR A 54 23.67 -19.28 -7.02
N ASP A 55 23.40 -19.50 -8.30
CA ASP A 55 23.97 -18.75 -9.41
C ASP A 55 23.32 -17.35 -9.43
N VAL A 56 23.50 -16.60 -8.34
CA VAL A 56 23.44 -15.15 -8.38
C VAL A 56 24.51 -14.74 -9.39
N VAL A 57 24.07 -14.35 -10.57
CA VAL A 57 24.94 -13.72 -11.56
C VAL A 57 25.48 -12.47 -10.89
N SER A 58 26.71 -12.55 -10.39
CA SER A 58 27.41 -11.42 -9.78
C SER A 58 27.78 -10.46 -10.90
N TYR A 59 26.96 -9.44 -11.11
CA TYR A 59 27.28 -8.35 -12.02
C TYR A 59 28.35 -7.46 -11.38
N ASN A 60 29.59 -7.58 -11.85
CA ASN A 60 30.65 -6.66 -11.49
C ASN A 60 30.77 -5.58 -12.58
N PHE A 61 30.07 -4.47 -12.38
CA PHE A 61 30.09 -3.34 -13.30
C PHE A 61 31.42 -2.59 -13.19
N SER A 62 32.04 -2.31 -14.34
CA SER A 62 33.19 -1.41 -14.40
C SER A 62 32.81 0.03 -14.01
N SER A 63 33.79 0.91 -13.85
CA SER A 63 33.53 2.36 -13.68
C SER A 63 32.66 2.90 -14.83
N ASP A 64 33.00 2.50 -16.05
CA ASP A 64 32.39 3.00 -17.28
C ASP A 64 30.95 2.48 -17.41
N ASP A 65 30.70 1.23 -17.00
CA ASP A 65 29.34 0.68 -16.93
C ASP A 65 28.47 1.45 -15.93
N ASN A 66 29.01 1.76 -14.74
CA ASN A 66 28.29 2.50 -13.73
C ASN A 66 27.97 3.93 -14.21
N GLU A 67 28.93 4.59 -14.87
CA GLU A 67 28.70 5.92 -15.45
C GLU A 67 27.62 5.87 -16.53
N LEU A 68 27.67 4.89 -17.42
CA LEU A 68 26.63 4.68 -18.44
C LEU A 68 25.26 4.44 -17.81
N LEU A 69 25.18 3.58 -16.79
CA LEU A 69 23.92 3.28 -16.09
C LEU A 69 23.35 4.53 -15.40
N ASP A 70 24.19 5.35 -14.79
CA ASP A 70 23.77 6.61 -14.18
C ASP A 70 23.24 7.60 -15.22
N GLN A 71 23.89 7.70 -16.39
CA GLN A 71 23.41 8.53 -17.51
C GLN A 71 22.06 8.03 -18.04
N VAL A 72 21.90 6.70 -18.23
CA VAL A 72 20.65 6.09 -18.69
C VAL A 72 19.53 6.35 -17.68
N GLN A 73 19.77 6.12 -16.39
CA GLN A 73 18.78 6.36 -15.35
C GLN A 73 18.39 7.84 -15.27
N ARG A 74 19.37 8.76 -15.35
CA ARG A 74 19.08 10.20 -15.38
C ARG A 74 18.28 10.58 -16.62
N GLY A 75 18.57 9.99 -17.78
CA GLY A 75 17.82 10.16 -19.01
C GLY A 75 16.35 9.72 -18.89
N CYS A 76 16.11 8.55 -18.31
CA CYS A 76 14.76 8.05 -18.04
C CYS A 76 13.99 8.96 -17.06
N PHE A 77 14.64 9.38 -15.97
CA PHE A 77 14.05 10.34 -15.04
C PHE A 77 13.71 11.68 -15.71
N ASN A 78 14.63 12.22 -16.51
CA ASN A 78 14.42 13.47 -17.22
C ASN A 78 13.22 13.39 -18.17
N TYR A 79 12.93 12.24 -18.78
CA TYR A 79 11.69 12.05 -19.54
C TYR A 79 10.47 12.24 -18.63
N LEU A 80 10.38 11.48 -17.53
CA LEU A 80 9.23 11.51 -16.62
C LEU A 80 9.07 12.86 -15.89
N TRP A 81 10.17 13.62 -15.76
CA TRP A 81 10.18 14.93 -15.13
C TRP A 81 9.76 16.07 -16.08
N ASN A 82 10.25 16.05 -17.33
CA ASN A 82 10.11 17.14 -18.28
C ASN A 82 9.02 16.91 -19.34
N GLU A 83 8.80 15.67 -19.80
CA GLU A 83 7.86 15.34 -20.88
C GLU A 83 6.46 15.12 -20.31
N VAL A 84 5.88 16.19 -19.80
CA VAL A 84 4.60 16.19 -19.07
C VAL A 84 3.60 17.14 -19.73
N GLY A 85 2.30 16.91 -19.48
CA GLY A 85 1.24 17.86 -19.86
C GLY A 85 1.27 19.15 -19.05
N ASP A 86 0.74 20.22 -19.65
CA ASP A 86 0.60 21.52 -19.00
C ASP A 86 -0.47 21.45 -17.88
N GLY A 87 -0.20 22.06 -16.73
CA GLY A 87 -1.14 22.09 -15.60
C GLY A 87 -0.98 20.88 -14.67
N GLY A 88 -1.47 19.71 -15.09
CA GLY A 88 -1.50 18.51 -14.25
C GLY A 88 -0.20 17.70 -14.16
N LEU A 89 0.80 18.05 -14.99
CA LEU A 89 2.13 17.45 -15.00
C LEU A 89 2.14 15.91 -15.17
N LEU A 90 1.13 15.36 -15.85
CA LEU A 90 1.05 13.94 -16.17
C LEU A 90 2.04 13.59 -17.28
N ALA A 91 2.83 12.53 -17.08
CA ALA A 91 3.79 12.04 -18.07
C ALA A 91 3.08 11.67 -19.40
N LYS A 92 3.57 12.23 -20.51
CA LYS A 92 3.09 11.92 -21.86
C LYS A 92 3.44 10.48 -22.22
N ASP A 93 2.53 9.80 -22.90
CA ASP A 93 2.74 8.44 -23.42
C ASP A 93 3.92 8.38 -24.40
N ARG A 94 4.05 9.44 -25.23
CA ARG A 94 5.19 9.66 -26.13
C ARG A 94 5.38 11.17 -26.34
N ARG A 95 6.60 11.62 -26.61
CA ARG A 95 6.92 13.06 -26.78
C ARG A 95 6.08 13.79 -27.84
N THR A 96 5.61 13.08 -28.84
CA THR A 96 4.88 13.64 -29.99
C THR A 96 3.38 13.71 -29.81
N THR A 97 2.84 13.30 -28.66
CA THR A 97 1.39 13.33 -28.39
C THR A 97 1.08 14.14 -27.13
N GLU A 98 -0.18 14.59 -27.06
CA GLU A 98 -0.72 15.30 -25.88
C GLU A 98 -1.51 14.36 -24.96
N VAL A 99 -1.31 13.05 -25.11
CA VAL A 99 -2.00 12.01 -24.34
C VAL A 99 -1.06 11.48 -23.26
N ALA A 100 -1.56 11.37 -22.04
CA ALA A 100 -0.87 10.71 -20.93
C ALA A 100 -1.37 9.27 -20.77
N SER A 101 -0.44 8.34 -20.52
CA SER A 101 -0.75 6.96 -20.16
C SER A 101 -0.72 6.81 -18.64
N LEU A 102 -1.75 6.21 -18.04
CA LEU A 102 -1.81 6.01 -16.59
C LEU A 102 -0.71 5.09 -16.08
N ALA A 103 -0.27 4.11 -16.89
CA ALA A 103 0.89 3.29 -16.54
C ALA A 103 2.17 4.14 -16.52
N GLY A 104 2.35 5.02 -17.50
CA GLY A 104 3.46 5.99 -17.54
C GLY A 104 3.45 6.94 -16.34
N VAL A 105 2.28 7.43 -15.93
CA VAL A 105 2.11 8.25 -14.72
C VAL A 105 2.44 7.46 -13.45
N GLY A 106 2.12 6.17 -13.39
CA GLY A 106 2.56 5.30 -12.30
C GLY A 106 4.09 5.22 -12.18
N PHE A 107 4.78 5.03 -13.31
CA PHE A 107 6.25 5.08 -13.34
C PHE A 107 6.81 6.46 -13.01
N GLN A 108 6.13 7.53 -13.44
CA GLN A 108 6.48 8.90 -13.08
C GLN A 108 6.48 9.08 -11.56
N LEU A 109 5.41 8.68 -10.87
CA LEU A 109 5.31 8.76 -9.41
C LEU A 109 6.41 7.95 -8.71
N ALA A 110 6.71 6.75 -9.20
CA ALA A 110 7.78 5.90 -8.67
C ALA A 110 9.18 6.50 -8.89
N SER A 111 9.38 7.29 -9.95
CA SER A 111 10.67 7.94 -10.25
C SER A 111 11.01 9.10 -9.32
N LEU A 112 10.02 9.70 -8.65
CA LEU A 112 10.22 10.86 -7.77
C LEU A 112 11.14 10.56 -6.58
N PRO A 113 10.91 9.51 -5.75
CA PRO A 113 11.84 9.17 -4.69
C PRO A 113 13.23 8.81 -5.21
N ILE A 114 13.34 8.16 -6.37
CA ILE A 114 14.64 7.86 -7.00
C ILE A 114 15.39 9.16 -7.31
N GLY A 115 14.71 10.15 -7.90
CA GLY A 115 15.29 11.46 -8.18
C GLY A 115 15.71 12.21 -6.91
N VAL A 116 15.01 12.02 -5.80
CA VAL A 116 15.38 12.59 -4.49
C VAL A 116 16.64 11.94 -3.93
N GLU A 117 16.68 10.60 -3.85
CA GLU A 117 17.84 9.85 -3.33
C GLU A 117 19.10 10.07 -4.17
N ARG A 118 18.94 10.26 -5.49
CA ARG A 118 20.03 10.58 -6.41
C ARG A 118 20.42 12.06 -6.43
N GLY A 119 19.73 12.93 -5.68
CA GLY A 119 20.01 14.37 -5.61
C GLY A 119 19.67 15.14 -6.89
N TRP A 120 18.81 14.60 -7.74
CA TRP A 120 18.38 15.22 -9.00
C TRP A 120 17.29 16.27 -8.82
N ILE A 121 16.48 16.07 -7.79
CA ILE A 121 15.45 17.00 -7.28
C ILE A 121 15.48 16.99 -5.76
N THR A 122 14.96 18.03 -5.14
CA THR A 122 14.74 18.09 -3.69
C THR A 122 13.53 17.27 -3.26
N ARG A 123 13.49 16.86 -1.99
CA ARG A 123 12.33 16.18 -1.41
C ARG A 123 11.04 17.01 -1.54
N ASP A 124 11.13 18.32 -1.41
CA ASP A 124 9.96 19.20 -1.54
C ASP A 124 9.48 19.35 -2.98
N GLU A 125 10.39 19.33 -3.97
CA GLU A 125 10.01 19.26 -5.38
C GLU A 125 9.29 17.94 -5.70
N GLY A 126 9.83 16.81 -5.23
CA GLY A 126 9.19 15.51 -5.38
C GLY A 126 7.81 15.46 -4.73
N ARG A 127 7.67 15.93 -3.49
CA ARG A 127 6.39 15.99 -2.77
C ARG A 127 5.37 16.86 -3.50
N ARG A 128 5.76 18.05 -3.96
CA ARG A 128 4.86 18.95 -4.70
C ARG A 128 4.42 18.31 -6.02
N ARG A 129 5.35 17.71 -6.77
CA ARG A 129 5.04 17.02 -8.03
C ARG A 129 4.03 15.88 -7.82
N ALA A 130 4.25 15.03 -6.82
CA ALA A 130 3.33 13.95 -6.49
C ALA A 130 1.93 14.48 -6.13
N ALA A 131 1.86 15.52 -5.30
CA ALA A 131 0.58 16.14 -4.92
C ALA A 131 -0.16 16.71 -6.14
N THR A 132 0.53 17.40 -7.05
CA THR A 132 -0.06 17.92 -8.29
C THR A 132 -0.66 16.78 -9.12
N ILE A 133 0.12 15.73 -9.41
CA ILE A 133 -0.32 14.58 -10.22
C ILE A 133 -1.56 13.93 -9.60
N LEU A 134 -1.52 13.63 -8.31
CA LEU A 134 -2.61 12.94 -7.62
C LEU A 134 -3.88 13.81 -7.55
N ASN A 135 -3.73 15.10 -7.28
CA ASN A 135 -4.87 16.03 -7.24
C ASN A 135 -5.52 16.17 -8.62
N THR A 136 -4.71 16.27 -9.68
CA THR A 136 -5.18 16.26 -11.07
C THR A 136 -6.00 15.01 -11.38
N LEU A 137 -5.48 13.82 -11.06
CA LEU A 137 -6.19 12.57 -11.31
C LEU A 137 -7.51 12.48 -10.54
N VAL A 138 -7.54 12.97 -9.29
CA VAL A 138 -8.75 12.93 -8.46
C VAL A 138 -9.80 13.97 -8.90
N ALA A 139 -9.36 15.13 -9.38
CA ALA A 139 -10.23 16.23 -9.79
C ALA A 139 -10.94 15.97 -11.13
N ALA A 140 -10.30 15.26 -12.06
CA ALA A 140 -10.91 14.92 -13.33
C ALA A 140 -12.07 13.92 -13.16
N SER A 141 -13.27 14.33 -13.58
CA SER A 141 -14.50 13.53 -13.43
C SER A 141 -14.69 12.47 -14.52
N ASN A 142 -13.98 12.60 -15.65
CA ASN A 142 -14.12 11.79 -16.85
C ASN A 142 -12.94 10.82 -17.08
N ASN A 143 -12.06 10.64 -16.11
CA ASN A 143 -10.84 9.84 -16.26
C ASN A 143 -10.89 8.47 -15.56
N ARG A 144 -12.05 8.08 -15.01
CA ARG A 144 -12.21 6.83 -14.26
C ARG A 144 -13.59 6.23 -14.44
N ARG A 145 -13.66 4.90 -14.34
CA ARG A 145 -14.90 4.12 -14.33
C ARG A 145 -14.81 3.08 -13.22
N ASP A 146 -15.81 3.03 -12.35
CA ASP A 146 -15.92 2.05 -11.27
C ASP A 146 -14.66 1.99 -10.37
N GLY A 147 -14.04 3.16 -10.12
CA GLY A 147 -12.84 3.30 -9.30
C GLY A 147 -11.51 3.03 -10.03
N VAL A 148 -11.55 2.61 -11.29
CA VAL A 148 -10.36 2.34 -12.12
C VAL A 148 -10.13 3.50 -13.09
N PHE A 149 -8.90 4.02 -13.12
CA PHE A 149 -8.53 5.07 -14.07
C PHE A 149 -8.43 4.52 -15.50
N LEU A 150 -8.85 5.33 -16.47
CA LEU A 150 -8.76 4.98 -17.90
C LEU A 150 -7.30 4.86 -18.33
N HIS A 151 -7.03 4.03 -19.33
CA HIS A 151 -5.67 3.79 -19.81
C HIS A 151 -4.99 5.08 -20.30
N PHE A 152 -5.74 5.91 -21.03
CA PHE A 152 -5.30 7.16 -21.60
C PHE A 152 -6.17 8.32 -21.12
N VAL A 153 -5.54 9.44 -20.81
CA VAL A 153 -6.19 10.70 -20.47
C VAL A 153 -5.56 11.83 -21.27
N ASN A 154 -6.33 12.86 -21.59
CA ASN A 154 -5.76 14.05 -22.22
C ASN A 154 -4.90 14.77 -21.18
N ALA A 155 -3.62 14.98 -21.49
CA ALA A 155 -2.69 15.60 -20.56
C ALA A 155 -2.96 17.10 -20.35
N LYS A 156 -3.82 17.71 -21.20
CA LYS A 156 -4.25 19.12 -21.09
C LYS A 156 -5.52 19.33 -20.27
N ASP A 157 -6.37 18.30 -20.19
CA ASP A 157 -7.68 18.39 -19.54
C ASP A 157 -7.61 17.93 -18.07
N ALA A 158 -6.39 17.72 -17.55
CA ALA A 158 -6.09 17.11 -16.27
C ALA A 158 -5.27 18.08 -15.39
#